data_AF-A0A7X5N3Q3-F1
#
_entry.id   AF-A0A7X5N3Q3-F1
#
_cell.length_a   1.000
_cell.length_b   1.000
_cell.length_c   1.000
_cell.angle_alpha   90.00
_cell.angle_beta   90.00
_cell.angle_gamma   90.00
#
_symmetry.space_group_name_H-M   'P 1'
#
loop_
_entity.id
_entity.type
_entity.pdbx_description
1 polymer ?
#
loop_
_entity_poly.entity_id
_entity_poly.type
_entity_poly.pdbx_seq_one_letter_code
_entity_poly.pdbx_strand_id
1 'polypeptide(L)'
;ISAEDIGKFPDTNVAESLSRLSGITVDRQFGEGEKVSILGTDPALNRVLLNGQTIASTSWGGDPNDPDSRSFNYSTLAPEVVGLMEVYKTPEARIDEGSIGGTVIVHTRKPLDLERNTLTGT
;
A
#
# COMPACT_ATOMS: atom_id res chain seq x y z
N ILE A 1 2.77 4.56 8.76
CA ILE A 1 1.54 4.07 9.43
C ILE A 1 1.83 2.67 9.97
N SER A 2 1.64 2.44 11.27
CA SER A 2 2.04 1.18 11.90
C SER A 2 0.94 0.12 11.85
N ALA A 3 1.30 -1.12 12.16
CA ALA A 3 0.39 -2.26 12.28
C ALA A 3 -0.77 -2.01 13.26
N GLU A 4 -0.51 -1.28 14.34
CA GLU A 4 -1.54 -0.91 15.31
C GLU A 4 -2.54 0.08 14.69
N ASP A 5 -2.07 1.03 13.90
CA ASP A 5 -2.92 2.01 13.22
C ASP A 5 -3.72 1.38 12.07
N ILE A 6 -3.25 0.27 11.49
CA ILE A 6 -3.98 -0.50 10.47
C ILE A 6 -5.00 -1.44 11.13
N GLY A 7 -4.64 -2.11 12.23
CA GLY A 7 -5.50 -3.10 12.90
C GLY A 7 -6.47 -2.55 13.95
N LYS A 8 -6.28 -1.33 14.46
CA LYS A 8 -7.20 -0.69 15.44
C LYS A 8 -8.47 -0.14 14.79
N PHE A 9 -8.43 0.09 13.48
CA PHE A 9 -9.57 0.62 12.75
C PHE A 9 -10.18 -0.49 11.90
N PRO A 10 -11.50 -0.51 11.71
CA PRO A 10 -12.18 -1.46 10.82
C PRO A 10 -11.94 -1.05 9.36
N ASP A 11 -10.69 -0.81 8.99
CA ASP A 11 -10.34 -0.52 7.61
C ASP A 11 -10.47 -1.82 6.82
N THR A 12 -11.27 -1.81 5.76
CA THR A 12 -11.49 -2.98 4.91
C THR A 12 -10.20 -3.42 4.22
N ASN A 13 -9.27 -2.49 3.99
CA ASN A 13 -7.97 -2.75 3.40
C ASN A 13 -6.92 -1.69 3.79
N VAL A 14 -5.66 -1.94 3.42
CA VAL A 14 -4.53 -1.05 3.73
C VAL A 14 -4.56 0.28 2.97
N ALA A 15 -5.29 0.38 1.86
CA ALA A 15 -5.43 1.62 1.11
C ALA A 15 -6.22 2.66 1.92
N GLU A 16 -7.30 2.25 2.57
CA GLU A 16 -8.09 3.12 3.44
C GLU A 16 -7.26 3.68 4.59
N SER A 17 -6.37 2.86 5.16
CA SER A 17 -5.43 3.32 6.19
C SER A 17 -4.46 4.39 5.65
N LEU A 18 -3.98 4.25 4.41
CA LEU A 18 -3.11 5.24 3.74
C LEU A 18 -3.81 6.57 3.48
N SER A 19 -5.14 6.58 3.26
CA SER A 19 -5.91 7.82 3.04
C SER A 19 -5.82 8.82 4.19
N ARG A 20 -5.46 8.35 5.39
CA ARG A 20 -5.24 9.19 6.57
C ARG A 20 -3.98 10.04 6.47
N LEU A 21 -3.04 9.68 5.61
CA LEU A 21 -1.84 10.48 5.39
C LEU A 21 -2.15 11.66 4.47
N SER A 22 -1.67 12.84 4.84
CA SER A 22 -1.85 14.05 4.04
C SER A 22 -1.28 13.90 2.63
N GLY A 23 -2.03 14.35 1.64
CA GLY A 23 -1.63 14.27 0.23
C GLY A 23 -1.67 12.86 -0.33
N ILE A 24 -2.33 11.92 0.34
CA ILE A 24 -2.72 10.63 -0.25
C ILE A 24 -4.20 10.69 -0.61
N THR A 25 -4.52 10.24 -1.83
CA THR A 25 -5.90 10.00 -2.27
C THR A 25 -6.05 8.53 -2.63
N VAL A 26 -7.21 7.95 -2.31
CA VAL A 26 -7.52 6.55 -2.61
C VAL A 26 -8.63 6.50 -3.65
N ASP A 27 -8.40 5.76 -4.72
CA ASP A 27 -9.42 5.45 -5.70
C ASP A 27 -10.14 4.18 -5.28
N ARG A 28 -11.47 4.28 -5.20
CA ARG A 28 -12.33 3.20 -4.71
C ARG A 28 -13.04 2.52 -5.87
N GLN A 29 -12.99 1.20 -5.87
CA GLN A 29 -13.75 0.37 -6.80
C GLN A 29 -14.62 -0.57 -5.98
N PHE A 30 -15.91 -0.68 -6.35
CA PHE A 30 -16.90 -1.48 -5.61
C PHE A 30 -17.04 -1.19 -4.10
N GLY A 31 -16.66 0.02 -3.66
CA GLY A 31 -16.72 0.41 -2.25
C GLY A 31 -15.48 0.09 -1.43
N GLU A 32 -14.44 -0.48 -2.05
CA GLU A 32 -13.14 -0.75 -1.42
C GLU A 32 -12.04 0.09 -2.08
N GLY A 33 -11.09 0.60 -1.28
CA GLY A 33 -9.92 1.32 -1.79
C GLY A 33 -8.99 0.38 -2.57
N GLU A 34 -8.80 0.64 -3.86
CA GLU A 34 -8.00 -0.22 -4.75
C GLU A 34 -6.65 0.39 -5.07
N LYS A 35 -6.64 1.66 -5.52
CA LYS A 35 -5.45 2.36 -6.00
C LYS A 35 -5.15 3.55 -5.10
N VAL A 36 -3.88 3.95 -5.06
CA VAL A 36 -3.40 5.07 -4.24
C VAL A 36 -2.66 6.08 -5.10
N SER A 37 -3.11 7.34 -5.04
CA SER A 37 -2.49 8.52 -5.62
C SER A 37 -1.71 9.29 -4.55
N ILE A 38 -0.51 9.79 -4.88
CA ILE A 38 0.36 10.55 -3.96
C ILE A 38 0.52 11.96 -4.54
N LEU A 39 0.18 12.99 -3.78
CA LEU A 39 0.25 14.39 -4.19
C LEU A 39 -0.49 14.69 -5.51
N GLY A 40 -1.55 13.94 -5.80
CA GLY A 40 -2.36 14.10 -7.02
C GLY A 40 -1.74 13.49 -8.28
N THR A 41 -0.66 12.72 -8.16
CA THR A 41 -0.12 11.96 -9.30
C THR A 41 -0.91 10.70 -9.54
N ASP A 42 -0.98 10.30 -10.81
CA ASP A 42 -1.60 9.05 -11.25
C ASP A 42 -1.05 7.84 -10.45
N PRO A 43 -1.90 6.92 -9.96
CA PRO A 43 -1.47 5.71 -9.25
C PRO A 43 -0.44 4.86 -10.00
N ALA A 44 -0.47 4.85 -11.35
CA ALA A 44 0.49 4.14 -12.18
C ALA A 44 1.90 4.75 -12.15
N LEU A 45 2.04 5.99 -11.66
CA LEU A 45 3.31 6.70 -11.49
C LEU A 45 3.90 6.53 -10.08
N ASN A 46 3.17 5.88 -9.18
CA ASN A 46 3.63 5.51 -7.85
C ASN A 46 4.27 4.12 -7.88
N ARG A 47 5.19 3.88 -6.96
CA ARG A 47 5.87 2.59 -6.84
C ARG A 47 5.54 1.96 -5.49
N VAL A 48 5.34 0.65 -5.49
CA VAL A 48 5.11 -0.12 -4.27
C VAL A 48 6.23 -1.15 -4.11
N LEU A 49 6.84 -1.15 -2.92
CA LEU A 49 7.87 -2.09 -2.52
C LEU A 49 7.34 -2.93 -1.36
N LEU A 50 7.53 -4.26 -1.41
CA LEU A 50 7.28 -5.18 -0.30
C LEU A 50 8.59 -5.59 0.32
N ASN A 51 8.84 -5.22 1.57
CA ASN A 51 10.10 -5.48 2.27
C ASN A 51 11.33 -5.02 1.45
N GLY A 52 11.19 -3.91 0.72
CA GLY A 52 12.22 -3.37 -0.18
C GLY A 52 12.29 -4.04 -1.56
N GLN A 53 11.50 -5.07 -1.82
CA GLN A 53 11.41 -5.73 -3.14
C GLN A 53 10.31 -5.10 -3.98
N THR A 54 10.56 -4.96 -5.28
CA THR A 54 9.53 -4.42 -6.18
C THR A 54 8.41 -5.41 -6.38
N ILE A 55 7.17 -4.96 -6.16
CA ILE A 55 5.99 -5.72 -6.55
C ILE A 55 5.58 -5.31 -7.96
N ALA A 56 5.22 -6.29 -8.79
CA ALA A 56 4.65 -6.02 -10.11
C ALA A 56 3.25 -5.41 -9.97
N SER A 57 2.80 -4.73 -11.02
CA SER A 57 1.39 -4.29 -11.13
C SER A 57 0.47 -5.50 -10.92
N THR A 58 -0.50 -5.34 -10.04
CA THR A 58 -1.57 -6.31 -9.79
C THR A 58 -2.91 -5.79 -10.30
N SER A 59 -2.90 -4.72 -11.10
CA SER A 59 -4.11 -4.17 -11.71
C SER A 59 -4.82 -5.27 -12.49
N TRP A 60 -6.00 -5.64 -11.99
CA TRP A 60 -6.87 -6.59 -12.66
C TRP A 60 -7.51 -5.87 -13.85
N GLY A 61 -7.43 -6.45 -15.05
CA GLY A 61 -7.93 -5.88 -16.32
C GLY A 61 -9.46 -5.72 -16.41
N GLY A 62 -10.14 -5.57 -15.27
CA GLY A 62 -11.56 -5.29 -15.14
C GLY A 62 -11.91 -3.80 -15.11
N ASP A 63 -10.93 -2.88 -15.09
CA ASP A 63 -11.17 -1.45 -15.28
C ASP A 63 -11.14 -1.12 -16.79
N PRO A 64 -12.30 -0.90 -17.44
CA PRO A 64 -12.35 -0.58 -18.87
C PRO A 64 -11.71 0.77 -19.22
N ASN A 65 -11.39 1.61 -18.22
CA ASN A 65 -10.72 2.89 -18.43
C ASN A 65 -9.19 2.82 -18.28
N ASP A 66 -8.65 1.70 -17.80
CA ASP A 66 -7.22 1.58 -17.49
C ASP A 66 -6.71 0.12 -17.64
N PRO A 67 -6.70 -0.42 -18.88
CA PRO A 67 -6.38 -1.83 -19.14
C PRO A 67 -4.88 -2.19 -19.01
N ASP A 68 -3.98 -1.20 -18.97
CA ASP A 68 -2.52 -1.35 -18.99
C ASP A 68 -1.85 -0.56 -17.85
N SER A 69 -2.49 -0.54 -16.68
CA SER A 69 -2.00 0.24 -15.56
C SER A 69 -0.80 -0.43 -14.88
N ARG A 70 0.25 0.35 -14.60
CA ARG A 70 1.33 -0.05 -13.69
C ARG A 70 0.94 0.07 -12.21
N SER A 71 -0.34 0.33 -11.93
CA SER A 71 -0.83 0.55 -10.59
C SER A 71 -0.90 -0.76 -9.79
N PHE A 72 -0.67 -0.64 -8.49
CA PHE A 72 -0.77 -1.77 -7.58
C PHE A 72 -2.14 -1.76 -6.90
N ASN A 73 -2.81 -2.91 -6.90
CA ASN A 73 -4.07 -3.10 -6.21
C ASN A 73 -3.81 -3.43 -4.73
N TYR A 74 -4.14 -2.47 -3.86
CA TYR A 74 -3.95 -2.54 -2.41
C TYR A 74 -5.00 -3.41 -1.70
N SER A 75 -6.12 -3.77 -2.32
CA SER A 75 -7.10 -4.70 -1.73
C SER A 75 -6.55 -6.12 -1.62
N THR A 76 -5.52 -6.46 -2.42
CA THR A 76 -4.81 -7.73 -2.34
C THR A 76 -3.92 -7.88 -1.10
N LEU A 77 -3.60 -6.77 -0.42
CA LEU A 77 -2.81 -6.78 0.80
C LEU A 77 -3.72 -6.84 2.03
N ALA A 78 -3.73 -8.00 2.67
CA ALA A 78 -4.45 -8.20 3.91
C ALA A 78 -3.85 -7.33 5.03
N PRO A 79 -4.65 -6.54 5.77
CA PRO A 79 -4.19 -5.71 6.89
C PRO A 79 -3.39 -6.47 7.95
N GLU A 80 -3.67 -7.77 8.13
CA GLU A 80 -3.10 -8.62 9.18
C GLU A 80 -1.63 -8.98 8.91
N VAL A 81 -1.24 -9.06 7.64
CA VAL A 81 0.14 -9.39 7.24
C VAL A 81 1.04 -8.16 7.17
N VAL A 82 0.45 -6.96 7.15
CA VAL A 82 1.19 -5.69 7.07
C VAL A 82 1.58 -5.21 8.46
N GLY A 83 2.88 -5.01 8.65
CA GLY A 83 3.51 -4.56 9.89
C GLY A 83 3.72 -3.06 9.95
N LEU A 84 4.24 -2.47 8.88
CA LEU A 84 4.50 -1.04 8.79
C LEU A 84 4.39 -0.62 7.33
N MET A 85 3.78 0.53 7.05
CA MET A 85 3.88 1.14 5.73
C MET A 85 4.53 2.51 5.84
N GLU A 86 5.55 2.70 5.03
CA GLU A 86 6.28 3.96 4.88
C GLU A 86 5.91 4.58 3.54
N VAL A 87 5.66 5.88 3.52
CA VAL A 87 5.32 6.61 2.29
C VAL A 87 6.34 7.71 2.08
N TYR A 88 7.03 7.62 0.95
CA TYR A 88 8.01 8.58 0.50
C TYR A 88 7.41 9.37 -0.66
N LYS A 89 7.07 10.63 -0.39
CA LYS A 89 6.49 11.55 -1.39
C LYS A 89 7.56 12.23 -2.25
N THR A 90 8.83 12.04 -1.89
CA THR A 90 10.00 12.60 -2.56
C THR A 90 11.02 11.49 -2.77
N PRO A 91 11.78 11.53 -3.88
CA PRO A 91 12.84 10.56 -4.11
C PRO A 91 13.94 10.72 -3.06
N GLU A 92 14.50 9.59 -2.62
CA GLU A 92 15.62 9.55 -1.69
C GLU A 92 16.67 8.58 -2.23
N ALA A 93 17.95 8.89 -2.06
CA ALA A 93 19.05 8.11 -2.63
C ALA A 93 19.14 6.66 -2.15
N ARG A 94 18.46 6.30 -1.05
CA ARG A 94 18.43 4.94 -0.51
C ARG A 94 17.28 4.08 -1.07
N ILE A 95 16.37 4.68 -1.82
CA ILE A 95 15.19 4.02 -2.36
C ILE A 95 15.42 3.80 -3.85
N ASP A 96 15.07 2.60 -4.34
CA ASP A 96 15.16 2.28 -5.76
C ASP A 96 14.38 3.28 -6.60
N GLU A 97 15.06 3.85 -7.60
CA GLU A 97 14.49 4.84 -8.52
C GLU A 97 13.34 4.25 -9.37
N GLY A 98 12.56 5.14 -9.99
CA GLY A 98 11.49 4.76 -10.91
C GLY A 98 10.06 5.09 -10.46
N SER A 99 9.90 5.83 -9.36
CA SER A 99 8.63 6.50 -9.00
C SER A 99 8.65 7.97 -9.43
N ILE A 100 7.57 8.46 -10.04
CA ILE A 100 7.39 9.89 -10.35
C ILE A 100 6.55 10.58 -9.26
N GLY A 101 5.52 9.90 -8.73
CA GLY A 101 4.67 10.47 -7.69
C GLY A 101 5.14 10.21 -6.26
N GLY A 102 5.57 8.98 -5.99
CA GLY A 102 6.12 8.59 -4.71
C GLY A 102 6.29 7.09 -4.60
N THR A 103 6.93 6.66 -3.51
CA THR A 103 7.17 5.25 -3.22
C THR A 103 6.50 4.87 -1.89
N VAL A 104 5.75 3.79 -1.89
CA VAL A 104 5.19 3.15 -0.70
C VAL A 104 5.99 1.90 -0.41
N ILE A 105 6.57 1.80 0.78
CA ILE A 105 7.27 0.61 1.25
C ILE A 105 6.40 -0.08 2.30
N VAL A 106 5.94 -1.28 1.95
CA VAL A 106 5.15 -2.15 2.81
C VAL A 106 6.10 -3.13 3.48
N HIS A 107 6.18 -3.09 4.80
CA HIS A 107 6.88 -4.07 5.61
C HIS A 107 5.87 -5.06 6.15
N THR A 108 6.09 -6.34 5.89
CA THR A 108 5.26 -7.41 6.47
C THR A 108 5.60 -7.63 7.93
N ARG A 109 4.63 -8.05 8.75
CA ARG A 109 4.88 -8.44 10.13
C ARG A 109 5.89 -9.59 10.18
N LYS A 110 6.92 -9.46 11.00
CA LYS A 110 7.86 -10.55 11.28
C LYS A 110 7.36 -11.34 12.49
N PRO A 111 7.54 -12.67 12.52
CA PRO A 111 7.16 -13.51 13.66
C PRO A 111 7.79 -13.11 14.99
N LEU A 112 8.93 -12.38 14.97
CA LEU A 112 9.69 -11.95 16.14
C LEU A 112 9.34 -10.54 16.63
N ASP A 113 8.55 -9.77 15.86
CA ASP A 113 8.08 -8.42 16.25
C ASP A 113 6.79 -8.50 17.09
N LEU A 114 6.20 -9.68 17.20
CA LEU A 114 5.03 -9.95 18.02
C LEU A 114 5.45 -10.35 19.44
N GLU A 115 4.62 -10.01 20.43
CA GLU A 115 4.82 -10.47 21.79
C GLU A 115 4.84 -12.01 21.84
N ARG A 116 5.63 -12.57 22.76
CA ARG A 116 5.78 -14.02 22.89
C ARG A 116 4.41 -14.65 23.16
N ASN A 117 3.99 -15.59 22.29
CA ASN A 117 2.69 -16.28 22.28
C ASN A 117 1.50 -15.54 21.63
N THR A 118 1.74 -14.50 20.81
CA THR A 118 0.67 -13.93 19.98
C THR A 118 0.41 -14.81 18.76
N LEU A 119 -0.80 -15.39 18.67
CA LEU A 119 -1.29 -16.08 17.49
C LEU A 119 -2.19 -15.12 16.70
N THR A 120 -1.87 -14.86 15.43
CA THR A 120 -2.72 -14.06 14.54
C THR A 120 -3.00 -14.90 13.29
N GLY A 121 -4.26 -15.27 13.13
CA GLY A 121 -4.77 -16.13 12.06
C GLY A 121 -6.15 -16.65 12.48
N THR A 122 -7.17 -16.30 11.71
CA THR A 122 -8.51 -16.93 11.77
C THR A 122 -8.69 -17.82 10.56
#